data_AF-A0A8J3KLI6-F1
#
_entry.id   AF-A0A8J3KLI6-F1
#
_cell.length_a   1.000
_cell.length_b   1.000
_cell.length_c   1.000
_cell.angle_alpha   90.00
_cell.angle_beta   90.00
_cell.angle_gamma   90.00
#
_symmetry.space_group_name_H-M   'P 1'
#
loop_
_entity.id
_entity.type
_entity.pdbx_description
1 polymer ?
#
loop_
_entity_poly.entity_id
_entity_poly.type
_entity_poly.pdbx_seq_one_letter_code
_entity_poly.pdbx_strand_id
1 'polypeptide(L)'
;MDTDWWSDARGMWPQAVARCIGCPVRQACFADAVAHGDVGVVRGGAWFAMSRNRPRITPLVCQRCGARPVCFNRHSVSRMCAPCSDGSRRAHPATEGRADAIPVGTGAGS
;
A
#
# COMPACT_ATOMS: atom_id res chain seq x y z
N MET A 1 18.78 14.90 -10.22
CA MET A 1 17.79 13.96 -9.67
C MET A 1 17.23 13.22 -10.87
N ASP A 2 17.52 11.93 -10.99
CA ASP A 2 17.05 11.10 -12.10
C ASP A 2 15.53 11.02 -12.10
N THR A 3 14.92 11.52 -13.16
CA THR A 3 13.47 11.63 -13.37
C THR A 3 12.93 10.38 -14.09
N ASP A 4 13.67 9.27 -14.06
CA ASP A 4 13.40 8.08 -14.91
C ASP A 4 13.07 6.81 -14.10
N TRP A 5 13.14 6.84 -12.78
CA TRP A 5 12.88 5.65 -11.94
C TRP A 5 11.41 5.25 -11.78
N TRP A 6 10.49 6.01 -12.38
CA TRP A 6 9.03 5.81 -12.29
C TRP A 6 8.35 5.39 -13.59
N SER A 7 9.04 5.42 -14.73
CA SER A 7 8.48 5.15 -16.07
C SER A 7 8.62 3.67 -16.47
N ASP A 8 7.47 3.06 -16.83
CA ASP A 8 7.13 1.85 -17.61
C ASP A 8 7.98 0.54 -17.52
N ALA A 9 9.13 0.54 -16.85
CA ALA A 9 9.92 -0.65 -16.62
C ALA A 9 9.33 -1.40 -15.43
N ARG A 10 8.55 -2.46 -15.69
CA ARG A 10 8.12 -3.43 -14.67
C ARG A 10 9.29 -3.94 -13.80
N GLY A 11 10.53 -3.84 -14.29
CA GLY A 11 11.75 -4.15 -13.53
C GLY A 11 12.02 -3.24 -12.33
N MET A 12 11.49 -2.01 -12.31
CA MET A 12 11.72 -1.03 -11.23
C MET A 12 10.59 -0.96 -10.20
N TRP A 13 9.44 -1.59 -10.47
CA TRP A 13 8.32 -1.67 -9.53
C TRP A 13 8.72 -2.21 -8.14
N PRO A 14 9.57 -3.25 -8.01
CA PRO A 14 9.96 -3.75 -6.69
C PRO A 14 10.63 -2.69 -5.81
N GLN A 15 11.48 -1.83 -6.38
CA GLN A 15 12.17 -0.77 -5.64
C GLN A 15 11.21 0.35 -5.21
N ALA A 16 10.33 0.80 -6.12
CA ALA A 16 9.31 1.80 -5.79
C ALA A 16 8.34 1.29 -4.71
N VAL A 17 7.95 0.02 -4.78
CA VAL A 17 7.08 -0.64 -3.79
C VAL A 17 7.77 -0.76 -2.44
N ALA A 18 9.05 -1.11 -2.39
CA ALA A 18 9.82 -1.16 -1.15
C ALA A 18 9.82 0.20 -0.43
N ARG A 19 9.99 1.31 -1.17
CA ARG A 19 9.87 2.67 -0.61
C ARG A 19 8.45 2.97 -0.12
N CYS A 20 7.42 2.52 -0.85
CA CYS A 20 6.03 2.72 -0.45
C CYS A 20 5.67 1.98 0.85
N ILE A 21 6.19 0.76 1.07
CA ILE A 21 5.85 -0.06 2.25
C ILE A 21 6.18 0.64 3.57
N GLY A 22 7.32 1.34 3.64
CA GLY A 22 7.74 2.07 4.83
C GLY A 22 7.26 3.52 4.91
N CYS A 23 6.51 4.01 3.92
CA CYS A 23 6.15 5.43 3.84
C CYS A 23 4.93 5.75 4.72
N PRO A 24 5.04 6.67 5.72
CA PRO A 24 3.94 6.97 6.63
C PRO A 24 2.76 7.66 5.93
N VAL A 25 3.02 8.37 4.83
CA VAL A 25 2.00 9.08 4.04
C VAL A 25 1.47 8.24 2.87
N ARG A 26 1.72 6.91 2.86
CA ARG A 26 1.34 6.03 1.74
C ARG A 26 -0.13 6.17 1.35
N GLN A 27 -1.04 6.19 2.33
CA GLN A 27 -2.48 6.24 2.06
C GLN A 27 -2.90 7.59 1.48
N ALA A 28 -2.42 8.69 2.05
CA ALA A 28 -2.66 10.03 1.51
C ALA A 28 -2.10 10.18 0.09
N CYS A 29 -0.88 9.67 -0.14
CA CYS A 29 -0.24 9.67 -1.46
C CYS A 29 -1.02 8.85 -2.49
N PHE A 30 -1.66 7.74 -2.09
CA PHE A 30 -2.55 6.98 -2.97
C PHE A 30 -3.81 7.78 -3.32
N ALA A 31 -4.48 8.38 -2.33
CA ALA A 31 -5.69 9.15 -2.54
C ALA A 31 -5.45 10.37 -3.45
N ASP A 32 -4.33 11.06 -3.24
CA ASP A 32 -3.87 12.18 -4.06
C ASP A 32 -3.67 11.76 -5.53
N ALA A 33 -2.97 10.65 -5.77
CA ALA A 33 -2.75 10.11 -7.11
C ALA A 33 -4.07 9.71 -7.82
N VAL A 34 -5.03 9.18 -7.08
CA VAL A 34 -6.38 8.88 -7.62
C VAL A 34 -7.12 10.17 -7.99
N ALA A 35 -7.09 11.17 -7.11
CA ALA A 35 -7.78 12.44 -7.32
C ALA A 35 -7.22 13.22 -8.51
N HIS A 36 -5.90 13.15 -8.74
CA HIS A 36 -5.23 13.80 -9.86
C HIS A 36 -5.21 12.97 -11.15
N GLY A 37 -5.65 11.72 -11.09
CA GLY A 37 -5.70 10.85 -12.27
C GLY A 37 -4.31 10.56 -12.82
N ASP A 38 -3.34 10.32 -11.93
CA ASP A 38 -1.96 10.03 -12.30
C ASP A 38 -1.89 8.85 -13.28
N VAL A 39 -0.95 8.91 -14.24
CA VAL A 39 -0.74 7.84 -15.23
C VAL A 39 0.75 7.63 -15.44
N GLY A 40 1.17 6.37 -15.53
CA GLY A 40 2.55 5.98 -15.79
C GLY A 40 3.46 6.08 -14.57
N VAL A 41 2.90 6.04 -13.36
CA VAL A 41 3.64 6.21 -12.10
C VAL A 41 3.25 5.18 -11.03
N VAL A 42 4.17 4.88 -10.12
CA VAL A 42 3.90 4.13 -8.88
C VAL A 42 3.74 5.11 -7.72
N ARG A 43 2.54 5.19 -7.14
CA ARG A 43 2.27 6.00 -5.94
C ARG A 43 1.41 5.23 -4.95
N GLY A 44 1.67 5.44 -3.66
CA GLY A 44 0.90 4.79 -2.60
C GLY A 44 0.93 3.25 -2.62
N GLY A 45 1.92 2.64 -3.29
CA GLY A 45 1.99 1.19 -3.47
C GLY A 45 1.10 0.64 -4.59
N ALA A 46 0.64 1.49 -5.53
CA ALA A 46 -0.10 1.10 -6.71
C ALA A 46 0.51 1.70 -7.98
N TRP A 47 0.39 0.97 -9.09
CA TRP A 47 0.70 1.46 -10.43
C TRP A 47 -0.55 2.01 -11.07
N PHE A 48 -0.45 3.23 -11.61
CA PHE A 48 -1.53 3.88 -12.33
C PHE A 48 -1.23 3.84 -13.83
N ALA A 49 -2.14 3.27 -14.61
CA ALA A 49 -2.01 3.18 -16.06
C ALA A 49 -3.31 3.58 -16.76
N MET A 50 -3.18 3.93 -18.03
CA MET A 50 -4.31 4.01 -18.95
C MET A 50 -4.42 2.69 -19.73
N SER A 51 -5.60 2.09 -19.75
CA SER A 51 -5.90 0.88 -20.52
C SER A 51 -7.19 1.09 -21.29
N ARG A 52 -7.12 1.05 -22.64
CA ARG A 52 -8.29 1.30 -23.52
C ARG A 52 -9.05 2.57 -23.14
N ASN A 53 -8.31 3.67 -22.92
CA ASN A 53 -8.85 4.96 -22.53
C ASN A 53 -9.61 4.97 -21.19
N ARG A 54 -9.33 4.00 -20.30
CA ARG A 54 -9.84 3.98 -18.93
C ARG A 54 -8.68 3.90 -17.92
N PRO A 55 -8.77 4.60 -16.79
CA PRO A 55 -7.78 4.47 -15.72
C PRO A 55 -7.81 3.06 -15.15
N ARG A 56 -6.63 2.47 -15.01
CA ARG A 56 -6.39 1.14 -14.46
C ARG A 56 -5.40 1.27 -13.32
N ILE A 57 -5.88 0.98 -12.12
CA ILE A 57 -5.07 0.97 -10.91
C ILE A 57 -4.69 -0.47 -10.61
N THR A 58 -3.40 -0.74 -10.53
CA THR A 58 -2.85 -2.06 -10.23
C THR A 58 -2.19 -2.03 -8.85
N PRO A 59 -2.78 -2.67 -7.82
CA PRO A 59 -2.15 -2.71 -6.51
C PRO A 59 -0.85 -3.52 -6.57
N LEU A 60 0.23 -2.96 -6.06
CA LEU A 60 1.55 -3.61 -6.01
C LEU A 60 1.94 -4.03 -4.59
N VAL A 61 1.21 -3.54 -3.58
CA VAL A 61 1.33 -3.95 -2.18
C VAL A 61 0.19 -4.90 -1.84
N CYS A 62 0.49 -5.93 -1.04
CA CYS A 62 -0.50 -6.89 -0.59
C CYS A 62 -1.64 -6.20 0.15
N GLN A 63 -2.87 -6.39 -0.33
CA GLN A 63 -4.07 -5.80 0.28
C GLN A 63 -4.36 -6.34 1.67
N ARG A 64 -3.83 -7.53 2.02
CA ARG A 64 -4.07 -8.18 3.31
C ARG A 64 -3.13 -7.69 4.40
N CYS A 65 -1.81 -7.72 4.16
CA CYS A 65 -0.84 -7.37 5.20
C CYS A 65 -0.29 -5.95 5.05
N GLY A 66 -0.43 -5.31 3.88
CA GLY A 66 0.10 -3.97 3.63
C GLY A 66 1.62 -3.83 3.73
N ALA A 67 2.34 -4.93 4.02
CA ALA A 67 3.76 -4.91 4.40
C ALA A 67 4.67 -5.61 3.38
N ARG A 68 4.09 -6.20 2.33
CA ARG A 68 4.83 -7.01 1.35
C ARG A 68 4.33 -6.70 -0.06
N PRO A 69 5.20 -6.82 -1.09
CA PRO A 69 4.77 -6.75 -2.47
C PRO A 69 3.81 -7.90 -2.80
N VAL A 70 2.87 -7.67 -3.71
CA VAL A 70 2.03 -8.74 -4.27
C VAL A 70 2.86 -9.69 -5.12
N CYS A 71 2.38 -10.91 -5.29
CA CYS A 71 2.93 -11.81 -6.31
C CYS A 71 2.51 -11.32 -7.69
N PHE A 72 3.46 -11.19 -8.60
CA PHE A 72 3.19 -10.95 -10.01
C PHE A 72 3.98 -11.94 -10.86
N ASN A 73 3.37 -12.39 -11.95
CA ASN A 73 4.03 -13.13 -13.01
C ASN A 73 3.94 -12.31 -14.32
N ARG A 74 4.42 -12.88 -15.43
CA ARG A 74 4.43 -12.17 -16.73
C ARG A 74 3.01 -11.79 -17.22
N HIS A 75 1.97 -12.49 -16.76
CA HIS A 75 0.61 -12.42 -17.27
C HIS A 75 -0.43 -11.89 -16.25
N SER A 76 -0.15 -11.94 -14.95
CA SER A 76 -1.09 -11.53 -13.90
C SER A 76 -0.42 -10.92 -12.67
N VAL A 77 -1.13 -10.00 -12.04
CA VAL A 77 -0.78 -9.40 -10.74
C VAL A 77 -1.80 -9.86 -9.73
N SER A 78 -1.35 -10.56 -8.69
CA SER A 78 -2.20 -10.97 -7.56
C SER A 78 -2.56 -9.78 -6.69
N ARG A 79 -3.65 -9.88 -5.93
CA ARG A 79 -3.97 -8.89 -4.87
C ARG A 79 -3.23 -9.18 -3.56
N MET A 80 -2.58 -10.33 -3.46
CA MET A 80 -1.97 -10.85 -2.24
C MET A 80 -0.51 -11.25 -2.48
N CYS A 81 0.31 -11.18 -1.43
CA CYS A 81 1.65 -11.78 -1.42
C CYS A 81 1.56 -13.30 -1.19
N ALA A 82 2.62 -14.05 -1.54
CA ALA A 82 2.64 -15.51 -1.48
C ALA A 82 2.19 -16.06 -0.11
N PRO A 83 2.71 -15.56 1.03
CA PRO A 83 2.26 -16.02 2.35
C PRO A 83 0.78 -15.74 2.63
N CYS A 84 0.21 -14.67 2.06
CA CYS A 84 -1.19 -14.33 2.21
C CYS A 84 -2.11 -15.12 1.26
N SER A 85 -1.59 -15.58 0.12
CA SER A 85 -2.32 -16.38 -0.88
C SER A 85 -2.30 -17.88 -0.62
N ASP A 86 -1.22 -18.41 -0.04
CA ASP A 86 -1.04 -19.86 0.19
C ASP A 86 -1.84 -20.38 1.41
N GLY A 87 -2.59 -19.51 2.08
CA GLY A 87 -3.60 -19.92 3.06
C GLY A 87 -3.02 -20.36 4.41
N SER A 88 -2.85 -19.44 5.35
CA SER A 88 -3.10 -19.75 6.76
C SER A 88 -3.26 -18.52 7.64
N ARG A 89 -4.42 -18.46 8.31
CA ARG A 89 -4.68 -17.99 9.68
C ARG A 89 -3.50 -17.36 10.45
N ARG A 90 -2.95 -16.26 9.99
CA ARG A 90 -2.32 -15.28 10.88
C ARG A 90 -2.99 -13.95 10.62
N ALA A 91 -4.04 -13.72 11.41
CA ALA A 91 -4.45 -12.38 11.75
C ALA A 91 -3.17 -11.65 12.19
N HIS A 92 -2.72 -10.69 11.38
CA HIS A 92 -2.02 -9.58 11.98
C HIS A 92 -3.12 -8.82 12.72
N PRO A 93 -3.03 -8.61 14.04
CA PRO A 93 -3.85 -7.59 14.66
C PRO A 93 -3.54 -6.31 13.86
N ALA A 94 -4.58 -5.81 13.17
CA ALA A 94 -4.59 -4.41 12.81
C ALA A 94 -4.20 -3.67 14.09
N THR A 95 -3.22 -2.79 13.97
CA THR A 95 -2.69 -1.97 15.04
C THR A 95 -3.87 -1.31 15.75
N GLU A 96 -4.39 -1.96 16.79
CA GLU A 96 -5.23 -1.33 17.78
C GLU A 96 -4.29 -0.32 18.40
N GLY A 97 -4.44 0.91 17.93
CA GLY A 97 -3.96 2.07 18.65
C GLY A 97 -4.51 1.90 20.05
N ARG A 98 -3.62 1.45 20.94
CA ARG A 98 -3.69 1.59 22.37
C ARG A 98 -3.91 3.08 22.62
N ALA A 99 -5.18 3.49 22.58
CA ALA A 99 -5.64 4.64 23.32
C ALA A 99 -5.47 4.21 24.77
N ASP A 100 -4.34 4.60 25.34
CA ASP A 100 -4.09 4.55 26.77
C ASP A 100 -5.34 5.07 27.47
N ALA A 101 -6.06 4.14 28.12
CA ALA A 101 -7.08 4.47 29.08
C ALA A 101 -6.38 5.25 30.19
N ILE A 102 -6.61 6.56 30.23
CA ILE A 102 -6.31 7.36 31.41
C ILE A 102 -7.47 7.12 32.38
N PRO A 103 -7.29 6.41 33.52
CA PRO A 103 -8.25 6.50 34.60
C PRO A 103 -8.13 7.90 35.20
N VAL A 104 -9.07 8.80 34.90
CA VAL A 104 -9.24 10.00 35.72
C VAL A 104 -9.82 9.53 37.05
N GLY A 105 -8.96 9.54 38.07
CA GLY A 105 -9.31 9.14 39.42
C GLY A 105 -10.43 10.04 39.97
N THR A 106 -11.45 9.38 40.48
CA THR A 106 -12.44 9.93 41.41
C THR A 106 -11.72 10.53 42.62
N GLY A 107 -11.67 11.86 42.70
CA GLY A 107 -11.27 12.59 43.90
C GLY A 107 -12.51 13.05 44.64
N ALA A 108 -12.93 12.26 45.62
CA ALA A 108 -13.83 12.69 46.69
C ALA A 108 -13.00 13.36 47.81
N GLY A 109 -13.57 14.38 48.46
CA GLY A 109 -13.05 15.00 49.68
C GLY A 109 -13.09 16.52 49.57
N SER A 110 -13.73 17.30 50.44
CA SER A 110 -14.49 17.09 51.68
C SER A 110 -15.24 18.39 51.95
#